data_AF-A0A959ZMA0-F1
#
_entry.id   AF-A0A959ZMA0-F1
#
_cell.length_a   1.000
_cell.length_b   1.000
_cell.length_c   1.000
_cell.angle_alpha   90.00
_cell.angle_beta   90.00
_cell.angle_gamma   90.00
#
_symmetry.space_group_name_H-M   'P 1'
#
loop_
_entity.id
_entity.type
_entity.pdbx_description
1 polymer ?
#
loop_
_entity_poly.entity_id
_entity_poly.type
_entity_poly.pdbx_seq_one_letter_code
_entity_poly.pdbx_strand_id
1 'polypeptide(L)'
;AAEEEGDRLSGVELENLVLNILVGGVDTSQSQLAHALRLLAAEPEQWAALRADPDGLALRAVDEAVRFEPITPFTARLLTEDVEYGGVTFPQGTVVSICSFTGNRDPEAFADAERFDITVERDAARSLTFGAGIHFCVGRNLARAEIAEALAFLAGRVEWIEPAAEPGLQSVSGIYGVESLPVRIGLG
;
A
#
# COMPACT_ATOMS: atom_id res chain seq x y z
N ALA A 1 -8.45 28.34 7.91
CA ALA A 1 -7.04 28.43 8.31
C ALA A 1 -6.81 27.30 9.30
N ALA A 2 -5.85 26.41 9.05
CA ALA A 2 -5.42 25.45 10.06
C ALA A 2 -4.54 26.22 11.05
N GLU A 3 -4.98 26.37 12.29
CA GLU A 3 -4.25 27.02 13.37
C GLU A 3 -4.19 26.06 14.56
N GLU A 4 -2.98 25.84 15.09
CA GLU A 4 -2.75 25.31 16.42
C GLU A 4 -1.74 26.26 17.09
N GLU A 5 -2.11 26.83 18.24
CA GLU A 5 -1.27 27.73 19.06
C GLU A 5 -0.68 28.98 18.37
N GLY A 6 -1.29 29.45 17.27
CA GLY A 6 -0.88 30.68 16.58
C GLY A 6 0.30 30.51 15.63
N ASP A 7 0.80 29.27 15.47
CA ASP A 7 1.73 28.95 14.40
C ASP A 7 0.97 28.81 13.08
N ARG A 8 1.52 29.41 12.02
CA ARG A 8 0.85 29.48 10.71
C ARG A 8 1.86 29.09 9.65
N LEU A 9 1.48 28.10 8.84
CA LEU A 9 2.22 27.76 7.64
C LEU A 9 2.42 29.01 6.78
N SER A 10 3.67 29.28 6.43
CA SER A 10 4.02 30.26 5.41
C SER A 10 3.40 29.89 4.07
N GLY A 11 3.36 30.84 3.12
CA GLY A 11 2.84 30.56 1.77
C GLY A 11 3.51 29.36 1.10
N VAL A 12 4.84 29.24 1.26
CA VAL A 12 5.63 28.11 0.71
C VAL A 12 5.30 26.80 1.41
N GLU A 13 5.10 26.81 2.73
CA GLU A 13 4.71 25.59 3.46
C GLU A 13 3.29 25.14 3.11
N LEU A 14 2.36 26.07 2.88
CA LEU A 14 1.02 25.76 2.37
C LEU A 14 1.07 25.15 0.97
N GLU A 15 1.84 25.74 0.05
CA GLU A 15 2.03 25.20 -1.30
C GLU A 15 2.64 23.80 -1.26
N ASN A 16 3.68 23.60 -0.44
CA ASN A 16 4.31 22.28 -0.25
C ASN A 16 3.34 21.28 0.36
N LEU A 17 2.52 21.69 1.34
CA LEU A 17 1.52 20.81 1.94
C LEU A 17 0.47 20.38 0.91
N VAL A 18 -0.04 21.32 0.11
CA VAL A 18 -1.01 21.01 -0.96
C VAL A 18 -0.41 20.05 -1.98
N LEU A 19 0.83 20.30 -2.42
CA LEU A 19 1.54 19.40 -3.34
C LEU A 19 1.76 18.02 -2.72
N ASN A 20 2.16 17.94 -1.45
CA ASN A 20 2.35 16.66 -0.76
C ASN A 20 1.06 15.85 -0.64
N ILE A 21 -0.09 16.51 -0.40
CA ILE A 21 -1.39 15.84 -0.36
C ILE A 21 -1.79 15.34 -1.75
N LEU A 22 -1.59 16.16 -2.79
CA LEU A 22 -1.94 15.78 -4.17
C LEU A 22 -1.08 14.62 -4.67
N VAL A 23 0.24 14.74 -4.58
CA VAL A 23 1.19 13.70 -5.03
C VAL A 23 1.06 12.45 -4.17
N GLY A 24 0.97 12.62 -2.85
CA GLY A 24 0.87 11.51 -1.91
C GLY A 24 -0.47 10.77 -1.96
N GLY A 25 -1.54 11.40 -2.45
CA GLY A 25 -2.90 10.82 -2.48
C GLY A 25 -3.31 10.20 -3.81
N VAL A 26 -2.79 10.67 -4.94
CA VAL A 26 -3.21 10.20 -6.27
C VAL A 26 -2.39 8.99 -6.72
N ASP A 27 -1.08 9.17 -6.89
CA ASP A 27 -0.22 8.16 -7.52
C ASP A 27 -0.12 6.88 -6.68
N THR A 28 -0.12 7.01 -5.35
CA THR A 28 0.00 5.89 -4.41
C THR A 28 -1.27 5.04 -4.39
N SER A 29 -2.45 5.66 -4.22
CA SER A 29 -3.74 4.98 -4.14
C SER A 29 -4.10 4.31 -5.46
N GLN A 30 -3.90 5.00 -6.59
CA GLN A 30 -4.10 4.44 -7.93
C GLN A 30 -3.18 3.22 -8.14
N SER A 31 -1.90 3.34 -7.82
CA SER A 31 -0.93 2.25 -7.97
C SER A 31 -1.30 1.06 -7.09
N GLN A 32 -1.76 1.31 -5.86
CA GLN A 32 -2.10 0.23 -4.93
C GLN A 32 -3.37 -0.50 -5.37
N LEU A 33 -4.36 0.20 -5.91
CA LEU A 33 -5.52 -0.43 -6.55
C LEU A 33 -5.10 -1.30 -7.75
N ALA A 34 -4.20 -0.81 -8.60
CA ALA A 34 -3.71 -1.57 -9.75
C ALA A 34 -2.97 -2.85 -9.30
N HIS A 35 -2.15 -2.78 -8.26
CA HIS A 35 -1.53 -3.96 -7.65
C HIS A 35 -2.54 -4.92 -7.05
N ALA A 36 -3.54 -4.43 -6.31
CA ALA A 36 -4.58 -5.27 -5.74
C ALA A 36 -5.35 -6.04 -6.84
N LEU A 37 -5.71 -5.36 -7.93
CA LEU A 37 -6.36 -6.00 -9.08
C LEU A 37 -5.45 -7.02 -9.78
N ARG A 38 -4.16 -6.71 -9.92
CA ARG A 38 -3.17 -7.65 -10.49
C ARG A 38 -3.05 -8.92 -9.65
N LEU A 39 -2.95 -8.78 -8.33
CA LEU A 39 -2.87 -9.90 -7.39
C LEU A 39 -4.15 -10.74 -7.41
N LEU A 40 -5.32 -10.10 -7.36
CA LEU A 40 -6.61 -10.78 -7.42
C LEU A 40 -6.86 -11.47 -8.77
N ALA A 41 -6.42 -10.88 -9.89
CA ALA A 41 -6.53 -11.51 -11.20
C ALA A 41 -5.70 -12.79 -11.30
N ALA A 42 -4.55 -12.85 -10.62
CA ALA A 42 -3.75 -14.06 -10.53
C ALA A 42 -4.37 -15.15 -9.64
N GLU A 43 -5.42 -14.83 -8.87
CA GLU A 43 -6.05 -15.68 -7.87
C GLU A 43 -7.58 -15.76 -8.08
N PRO A 44 -8.06 -16.50 -9.11
CA PRO A 44 -9.48 -16.51 -9.49
C PRO A 44 -10.43 -16.94 -8.36
N GLU A 45 -9.98 -17.83 -7.47
CA GLU A 45 -10.75 -18.27 -6.31
C GLU A 45 -10.96 -17.13 -5.30
N GLN A 46 -9.94 -16.29 -5.09
CA GLN A 46 -10.03 -15.13 -4.22
C GLN A 46 -10.85 -14.00 -4.84
N TRP A 47 -10.78 -13.83 -6.17
CA TRP A 47 -11.71 -12.94 -6.88
C TRP A 47 -13.16 -13.40 -6.69
N ALA A 48 -13.43 -14.70 -6.86
CA ALA A 48 -14.77 -15.26 -6.64
C ALA A 48 -15.25 -15.10 -5.20
N ALA A 49 -14.36 -15.26 -4.20
CA ALA A 49 -14.67 -15.00 -2.80
C ALA A 49 -15.04 -13.53 -2.57
N LEU A 50 -14.23 -12.59 -3.06
CA LEU A 50 -14.51 -11.15 -2.98
C LEU A 50 -15.86 -10.79 -3.63
N ARG A 51 -16.21 -11.43 -4.75
CA ARG A 51 -17.53 -11.26 -5.38
C ARG A 51 -18.69 -11.77 -4.54
N ALA A 52 -18.49 -12.88 -3.83
CA ALA A 52 -19.52 -13.48 -2.99
C ALA A 52 -19.80 -12.65 -1.73
N ASP A 53 -18.79 -11.93 -1.21
CA ASP A 53 -18.91 -11.06 -0.05
C ASP A 53 -18.07 -9.77 -0.21
N PRO A 54 -18.50 -8.81 -1.05
CA PRO A 54 -17.76 -7.58 -1.28
C PRO A 54 -17.62 -6.73 -0.01
N ASP A 55 -18.69 -6.65 0.78
CA ASP A 55 -18.74 -5.83 1.99
C ASP A 55 -17.81 -6.38 3.09
N GLY A 56 -17.71 -7.70 3.23
CA GLY A 56 -16.84 -8.35 4.21
C GLY A 56 -15.38 -8.49 3.77
N LEU A 57 -15.10 -8.59 2.46
CA LEU A 57 -13.76 -8.89 1.94
C LEU A 57 -13.04 -7.72 1.28
N ALA A 58 -13.71 -6.65 0.83
CA ALA A 58 -13.04 -5.57 0.12
C ALA A 58 -11.94 -4.90 0.95
N LEU A 59 -12.24 -4.50 2.19
CA LEU A 59 -11.24 -3.88 3.07
C LEU A 59 -10.09 -4.84 3.41
N ARG A 60 -10.40 -6.14 3.55
CA ARG A 60 -9.40 -7.19 3.79
C ARG A 60 -8.50 -7.41 2.60
N ALA A 61 -9.05 -7.37 1.38
CA ALA A 61 -8.28 -7.42 0.15
C ALA A 61 -7.32 -6.23 0.04
N VAL A 62 -7.76 -5.03 0.45
CA VAL A 62 -6.87 -3.87 0.55
C VAL A 62 -5.74 -4.12 1.55
N ASP A 63 -6.08 -4.52 2.78
CA ASP A 63 -5.10 -4.75 3.84
C ASP A 63 -4.09 -5.85 3.48
N GLU A 64 -4.53 -6.88 2.76
CA GLU A 64 -3.67 -7.94 2.27
C GLU A 64 -2.80 -7.49 1.09
N ALA A 65 -3.34 -6.72 0.14
CA ALA A 65 -2.57 -6.20 -0.98
C ALA A 65 -1.47 -5.24 -0.52
N VAL A 66 -1.77 -4.32 0.41
CA VAL A 66 -0.76 -3.40 0.95
C VAL A 66 0.30 -4.14 1.75
N ARG A 67 -0.06 -5.21 2.46
CA ARG A 67 0.90 -6.05 3.19
C ARG A 67 1.80 -6.79 2.21
N PHE A 68 1.21 -7.56 1.31
CA PHE A 68 1.92 -8.47 0.42
C PHE A 68 2.82 -7.74 -0.57
N GLU A 69 2.30 -6.66 -1.17
CA GLU A 69 3.01 -5.88 -2.19
C GLU A 69 2.77 -4.38 -2.03
N PRO A 70 3.49 -3.73 -1.10
CA PRO A 70 3.39 -2.29 -0.86
C PRO A 70 3.88 -1.45 -2.03
N ILE A 71 3.13 -0.40 -2.40
CA ILE A 71 3.56 0.58 -3.41
C ILE A 71 4.73 1.47 -2.97
N THR A 72 5.04 1.50 -1.68
CA THR A 72 6.20 2.20 -1.10
C THR A 72 7.08 1.16 -0.42
N PRO A 73 7.81 0.33 -1.20
CA PRO A 73 8.56 -0.80 -0.66
C PRO A 73 9.73 -0.36 0.22
N PHE A 74 10.24 0.86 0.00
CA PHE A 74 11.39 1.42 0.70
C PHE A 74 11.10 2.81 1.22
N THR A 75 11.50 3.08 2.46
CA THR A 75 11.40 4.40 3.07
C THR A 75 12.74 4.79 3.70
N ALA A 76 13.32 5.90 3.22
CA ALA A 76 14.62 6.36 3.72
C ALA A 76 14.51 7.13 5.05
N ARG A 77 15.56 7.01 5.87
CA ARG A 77 15.81 7.81 7.08
C ARG A 77 17.27 8.23 7.10
N LEU A 78 17.53 9.43 7.62
CA LEU A 78 18.87 9.91 7.94
C LEU A 78 19.07 9.79 9.44
N LEU A 79 20.10 9.08 9.87
CA LEU A 79 20.40 8.92 11.30
C LEU A 79 20.97 10.22 11.87
N THR A 80 20.36 10.72 12.94
CA THR A 80 20.78 11.95 13.65
C THR A 80 21.82 11.69 14.72
N GLU A 81 22.02 10.44 15.09
CA GLU A 81 23.00 9.94 16.06
C GLU A 81 23.43 8.51 15.66
N ASP A 82 24.42 7.96 16.34
CA ASP A 82 24.81 6.55 16.18
C ASP A 82 23.67 5.64 16.66
N VAL A 83 23.31 4.63 15.86
CA VAL A 83 22.25 3.65 16.18
C VAL A 83 22.81 2.24 16.17
N GLU A 84 22.56 1.47 17.22
CA GLU A 84 22.87 0.04 17.24
C GLU A 84 21.62 -0.80 16.96
N TYR A 85 21.65 -1.63 15.93
CA TYR A 85 20.55 -2.53 15.58
C TYR A 85 21.09 -3.85 15.03
N GLY A 86 20.57 -4.98 15.53
CA GLY A 86 21.00 -6.31 15.08
C GLY A 86 22.49 -6.59 15.29
N GLY A 87 23.11 -5.98 16.30
CA GLY A 87 24.56 -6.07 16.55
C GLY A 87 25.43 -5.28 15.57
N VAL A 88 24.82 -4.38 14.77
CA VAL A 88 25.51 -3.48 13.84
C VAL A 88 25.36 -2.05 14.32
N THR A 89 26.47 -1.31 14.40
CA THR A 89 26.46 0.14 14.64
C THR A 89 26.38 0.87 13.31
N PHE A 90 25.34 1.69 13.17
CA PHE A 90 25.15 2.62 12.06
C PHE A 90 25.55 4.02 12.53
N PRO A 91 26.61 4.62 11.97
CA PRO A 91 27.05 5.96 12.38
C PRO A 91 26.03 7.05 12.09
N GLN A 92 26.07 8.13 12.85
CA GLN A 92 25.39 9.38 12.55
C GLN A 92 25.63 9.81 11.09
N GLY A 93 24.59 10.30 10.43
CA GLY A 93 24.65 10.73 9.02
C GLY A 93 24.48 9.59 8.01
N THR A 94 24.36 8.35 8.46
CA THR A 94 24.03 7.21 7.60
C THR A 94 22.59 7.33 7.08
N VAL A 95 22.39 7.11 5.77
CA VAL A 95 21.07 6.92 5.20
C VAL A 95 20.71 5.45 5.31
N VAL A 96 19.64 5.14 6.04
CA VAL A 96 19.08 3.79 6.14
C VAL A 96 17.77 3.71 5.36
N SER A 97 17.53 2.59 4.70
CA SER A 97 16.28 2.33 3.97
C SER A 97 15.51 1.22 4.68
N ILE A 98 14.30 1.54 5.12
CA ILE A 98 13.39 0.57 5.72
C ILE A 98 12.66 -0.17 4.60
N CYS A 99 12.84 -1.49 4.52
CA CYS A 99 12.21 -2.35 3.51
C CYS A 99 10.88 -2.89 4.03
N SER A 100 9.78 -2.19 3.75
CA SER A 100 8.43 -2.66 4.08
C SER A 100 8.05 -3.90 3.27
N PHE A 101 8.59 -4.07 2.06
CA PHE A 101 8.28 -5.21 1.19
C PHE A 101 8.62 -6.57 1.81
N THR A 102 9.80 -6.69 2.44
CA THR A 102 10.19 -7.91 3.16
C THR A 102 9.68 -7.89 4.59
N GLY A 103 9.65 -6.73 5.26
CA GLY A 103 9.14 -6.62 6.64
C GLY A 103 7.66 -7.03 6.78
N ASN A 104 6.83 -6.73 5.79
CA ASN A 104 5.42 -7.15 5.76
C ASN A 104 5.22 -8.64 5.44
N ARG A 105 6.30 -9.34 5.09
CA ARG A 105 6.32 -10.79 4.83
C ARG A 105 7.25 -11.53 5.80
N ASP A 106 7.54 -10.90 6.94
CA ASP A 106 8.27 -11.55 8.02
C ASP A 106 7.43 -12.68 8.66
N PRO A 107 7.91 -13.94 8.65
CA PRO A 107 7.20 -15.07 9.25
C PRO A 107 7.06 -14.98 10.78
N GLU A 108 7.87 -14.17 11.47
CA GLU A 108 7.71 -13.91 12.89
C GLU A 108 6.52 -12.97 13.17
N ALA A 109 6.17 -12.12 12.18
CA ALA A 109 5.06 -11.18 12.29
C ALA A 109 3.75 -11.74 11.72
N PHE A 110 3.81 -12.55 10.65
CA PHE A 110 2.65 -13.09 9.93
C PHE A 110 2.82 -14.59 9.64
N ALA A 111 1.85 -15.43 10.01
CA ALA A 111 1.83 -16.82 9.55
C ALA A 111 1.62 -16.90 8.04
N ASP A 112 2.22 -17.86 7.33
CA ASP A 112 2.13 -17.98 5.86
C ASP A 112 2.37 -16.64 5.14
N ALA A 113 3.40 -15.91 5.57
CA ALA A 113 3.66 -14.53 5.17
C ALA A 113 3.89 -14.34 3.65
N GLU A 114 4.41 -15.37 2.99
CA GLU A 114 4.70 -15.40 1.54
C GLU A 114 3.48 -15.73 0.68
N ARG A 115 2.30 -15.90 1.28
CA ARG A 115 1.05 -16.12 0.54
C ARG A 115 0.19 -14.87 0.57
N PHE A 116 -0.28 -14.45 -0.59
CA PHE A 116 -1.39 -13.51 -0.72
C PHE A 116 -2.72 -14.25 -0.50
N ASP A 117 -3.44 -13.92 0.57
CA ASP A 117 -4.71 -14.56 0.91
C ASP A 117 -5.67 -13.60 1.61
N ILE A 118 -6.68 -13.10 0.89
CA ILE A 118 -7.69 -12.18 1.41
C ILE A 118 -8.67 -12.86 2.38
N THR A 119 -8.68 -14.19 2.41
CA THR A 119 -9.62 -15.00 3.23
C THR A 119 -9.07 -15.31 4.61
N VAL A 120 -7.78 -15.07 4.85
CA VAL A 120 -7.14 -15.14 6.18
C VAL A 120 -7.24 -13.80 6.89
N GLU A 121 -7.63 -13.81 8.16
CA GLU A 121 -7.64 -12.59 8.97
C GLU A 121 -6.23 -12.34 9.50
N ARG A 122 -5.66 -11.17 9.15
CA ARG A 122 -4.33 -10.74 9.57
C ARG A 122 -4.47 -9.41 10.30
N ASP A 123 -3.61 -9.19 11.28
CA ASP A 123 -3.53 -7.91 11.97
C ASP A 123 -2.97 -6.82 11.04
N ALA A 124 -3.87 -6.07 10.40
CA ALA A 124 -3.54 -5.00 9.47
C ALA A 124 -2.74 -3.85 10.12
N ALA A 125 -2.74 -3.74 11.46
CA ALA A 125 -1.95 -2.74 12.18
C ALA A 125 -0.44 -3.06 12.16
N ARG A 126 -0.06 -4.31 11.84
CA ARG A 126 1.35 -4.73 11.73
C ARG A 126 1.99 -4.38 10.39
N SER A 127 1.19 -4.03 9.38
CA SER A 127 1.72 -3.65 8.07
C SER A 127 2.48 -2.33 8.15
N LEU A 128 3.71 -2.33 7.64
CA LEU A 128 4.63 -1.21 7.58
C LEU A 128 4.42 -0.32 6.34
N THR A 129 3.43 -0.62 5.50
CA THR A 129 3.19 0.10 4.23
C THR A 129 2.85 1.57 4.46
N PHE A 130 2.12 1.86 5.54
CA PHE A 130 1.74 3.21 5.93
C PHE A 130 2.75 3.87 6.87
N GLY A 131 3.92 3.24 7.08
CA GLY A 131 4.95 3.70 8.00
C GLY A 131 4.55 3.57 9.47
N ALA A 132 5.24 4.31 10.33
CA ALA A 132 5.03 4.34 11.77
C ALA A 132 5.51 5.68 12.37
N GLY A 133 5.12 5.94 13.62
CA GLY A 133 5.54 7.12 14.38
C GLY A 133 4.96 8.43 13.86
N ILE A 134 5.68 9.53 14.05
CA ILE A 134 5.23 10.89 13.70
C ILE A 134 4.99 11.10 12.19
N HIS A 135 5.55 10.22 11.34
CA HIS A 135 5.36 10.23 9.89
C HIS A 135 4.40 9.14 9.41
N PHE A 136 3.57 8.59 10.29
CA PHE A 136 2.52 7.65 9.90
C PHE A 136 1.61 8.30 8.86
N CYS A 137 1.24 7.53 7.83
CA CYS A 137 0.51 8.03 6.68
C CYS A 137 -0.85 8.65 7.09
N VAL A 138 -0.96 9.97 6.95
CA VAL A 138 -2.19 10.73 7.20
C VAL A 138 -3.33 10.30 6.27
N GLY A 139 -3.00 9.83 5.06
CA GLY A 139 -3.95 9.36 4.05
C GLY A 139 -4.41 7.91 4.22
N ARG A 140 -3.89 7.16 5.21
CA ARG A 140 -4.15 5.70 5.33
C ARG A 140 -5.62 5.34 5.26
N ASN A 141 -6.46 6.02 6.04
CA ASN A 141 -7.88 5.66 6.11
C ASN A 141 -8.62 6.00 4.81
N LEU A 142 -8.25 7.11 4.17
CA LEU A 142 -8.83 7.50 2.88
C LEU A 142 -8.41 6.53 1.78
N ALA A 143 -7.12 6.24 1.64
CA ALA A 143 -6.62 5.30 0.64
C ALA A 143 -7.27 3.91 0.81
N ARG A 144 -7.39 3.43 2.04
CA ARG A 144 -8.07 2.14 2.33
C ARG A 144 -9.53 2.16 1.90
N ALA A 145 -10.26 3.23 2.20
CA ALA A 145 -11.65 3.38 1.81
C ALA A 145 -11.80 3.46 0.28
N GLU A 146 -11.00 4.28 -0.40
CA GLU A 146 -11.05 4.44 -1.87
C GLU A 146 -10.80 3.12 -2.60
N ILE A 147 -9.77 2.38 -2.20
CA ILE A 147 -9.44 1.10 -2.83
C ILE A 147 -10.51 0.05 -2.52
N ALA A 148 -11.01 0.00 -1.28
CA ALA A 148 -12.06 -0.96 -0.90
C ALA A 148 -13.36 -0.70 -1.69
N GLU A 149 -13.79 0.56 -1.82
CA GLU A 149 -14.96 0.95 -2.62
C GLU A 149 -14.77 0.57 -4.09
N ALA A 150 -13.58 0.81 -4.66
CA ALA A 150 -13.28 0.43 -6.04
C ALA A 150 -13.34 -1.10 -6.23
N LEU A 151 -12.75 -1.87 -5.31
CA LEU A 151 -12.79 -3.33 -5.35
C LEU A 151 -14.22 -3.87 -5.21
N ALA A 152 -15.00 -3.37 -4.26
CA ALA A 152 -16.40 -3.76 -4.08
C ALA A 152 -17.25 -3.42 -5.31
N PHE A 153 -17.08 -2.21 -5.87
CA PHE A 153 -17.76 -1.79 -7.09
C PHE A 153 -17.48 -2.71 -8.28
N LEU A 154 -16.22 -3.13 -8.44
CA LEU A 154 -15.79 -4.02 -9.51
C LEU A 154 -16.29 -5.45 -9.29
N ALA A 155 -16.22 -5.96 -8.07
CA ALA A 155 -16.69 -7.30 -7.71
C ALA A 155 -18.20 -7.48 -8.01
N GLY A 156 -18.99 -6.41 -7.86
CA GLY A 156 -20.42 -6.41 -8.22
C GLY A 156 -20.72 -6.40 -9.72
N ARG A 157 -19.73 -6.21 -10.61
CA ARG A 157 -19.93 -6.04 -12.07
C ARG A 157 -19.10 -6.99 -12.94
N VAL A 158 -17.91 -7.34 -12.48
CA VAL A 158 -16.94 -8.15 -13.20
C VAL A 158 -17.04 -9.59 -12.70
N GLU A 159 -17.55 -10.49 -13.53
CA GLU A 159 -17.79 -11.88 -13.17
C GLU A 159 -16.49 -12.64 -12.90
N TRP A 160 -15.51 -12.41 -13.76
CA TRP A 160 -14.16 -12.96 -13.67
C TRP A 160 -13.17 -11.95 -14.24
N ILE A 161 -11.95 -11.98 -13.73
CA ILE A 161 -10.80 -11.17 -14.18
C ILE A 161 -9.59 -12.09 -14.25
N GLU A 162 -8.89 -12.07 -15.39
CA GLU A 162 -7.74 -12.94 -15.65
C GLU A 162 -6.61 -12.15 -16.33
N PRO A 163 -5.32 -12.46 -16.04
CA PRO A 163 -4.20 -11.86 -16.76
C PRO A 163 -4.25 -12.21 -18.25
N ALA A 164 -4.09 -11.20 -19.11
CA ALA A 164 -4.07 -11.38 -20.56
C ALA A 164 -2.64 -11.36 -21.14
N ALA A 165 -1.70 -10.71 -20.45
CA ALA A 165 -0.28 -10.66 -20.75
C ALA A 165 0.50 -10.23 -19.50
N GLU A 166 1.84 -10.23 -19.59
CA GLU A 166 2.70 -9.73 -18.51
C GLU A 166 2.40 -8.24 -18.20
N PRO A 167 2.31 -7.86 -16.92
CA PRO A 167 2.10 -6.48 -16.52
C PRO A 167 3.39 -5.66 -16.71
N GLY A 168 3.24 -4.40 -17.11
CA GLY A 168 4.34 -3.43 -17.06
C GLY A 168 4.46 -2.87 -15.66
N LEU A 169 5.49 -3.27 -14.92
CA LEU A 169 5.75 -2.79 -13.55
C LEU A 169 6.80 -1.69 -13.56
N GLN A 170 6.59 -0.65 -12.76
CA GLN A 170 7.54 0.46 -12.63
C GLN A 170 8.66 0.11 -11.65
N SER A 171 9.65 1.00 -11.55
CA SER A 171 10.75 0.85 -10.59
C SER A 171 10.25 0.80 -9.15
N VAL A 172 10.89 -0.02 -8.32
CA VAL A 172 10.68 -0.04 -6.86
C VAL A 172 11.29 1.18 -6.15
N SER A 173 12.01 2.04 -6.89
CA SER A 173 12.54 3.30 -6.39
C SER A 173 11.44 4.36 -6.38
N GLY A 174 10.98 4.74 -5.18
CA GLY A 174 9.86 5.66 -5.02
C GLY A 174 8.53 4.91 -4.97
N ILE A 175 7.59 5.27 -5.86
CA ILE A 175 6.29 4.60 -5.98
C ILE A 175 6.44 3.43 -6.95
N TYR A 176 6.26 2.23 -6.43
CA TYR A 176 6.24 0.99 -7.19
C TYR A 176 4.88 0.83 -7.88
N GLY A 177 4.72 1.50 -9.02
CA GLY A 177 3.47 1.52 -9.78
C GLY A 177 3.32 0.41 -10.82
N VAL A 178 2.16 0.39 -11.46
CA VAL A 178 1.81 -0.49 -12.58
C VAL A 178 1.58 0.39 -13.81
N GLU A 179 2.51 0.35 -14.76
CA GLU A 179 2.44 1.09 -16.03
C GLU A 179 1.37 0.51 -16.96
N SER A 180 1.23 -0.82 -16.99
CA SER A 180 0.18 -1.49 -17.75
C SER A 180 -0.27 -2.78 -17.08
N LEU A 181 -1.58 -3.05 -17.10
CA LEU A 181 -2.17 -4.26 -16.57
C LEU A 181 -3.11 -4.87 -17.63
N PRO A 182 -2.59 -5.67 -18.57
CA PRO A 182 -3.41 -6.33 -19.58
C PRO A 182 -4.25 -7.42 -18.92
N VAL A 183 -5.57 -7.26 -18.88
CA VAL A 183 -6.51 -8.24 -18.33
C VAL A 183 -7.66 -8.51 -19.28
N ARG A 184 -8.22 -9.72 -19.17
CA ARG A 184 -9.53 -10.06 -19.72
C ARG A 184 -10.55 -10.03 -18.58
N ILE A 185 -11.75 -9.55 -18.88
CA ILE A 185 -12.85 -9.52 -17.93
C ILE A 185 -14.11 -10.10 -18.54
N GLY A 186 -14.89 -10.80 -17.73
CA GLY A 186 -16.28 -11.12 -17.99
C GLY A 186 -17.17 -10.09 -17.33
N LEU A 187 -18.14 -9.54 -18.07
CA LEU A 187 -19.16 -8.66 -17.51
C LEU A 187 -20.44 -9.47 -17.32
N GLY A 188 -21.08 -9.31 -16.16
CA GLY A 188 -22.38 -9.90 -15.85
C GLY A 188 -23.55 -9.16 -16.50
#